data_AF-A0A1F7W6F2-F1
#
_entry.id   AF-A0A1F7W6F2-F1
#
_cell.length_a   1.000
_cell.length_b   1.000
_cell.length_c   1.000
_cell.angle_alpha   90.00
_cell.angle_beta   90.00
_cell.angle_gamma   90.00
#
_symmetry.space_group_name_H-M   'P 1'
#
loop_
_entity.id
_entity.type
_entity.pdbx_description
1 polymer ?
#
loop_
_entity_poly.entity_id
_entity_poly.type
_entity_poly.pdbx_seq_one_letter_code
_entity_poly.pdbx_strand_id
1 'polypeptide(L)'
;MVSSFVWRLASGELVRDLEDSHLHAGVAELLPEALGRISSDGRTFILVEIDMGRVVGVTNGVTTRPGDSIVYAQRPGRPGLTRFVLNREPEPCRYVRVALTWVDEEYKILTAYIGRASELEPADSMAKFSTSYGFWKDFALLWGFEPVVSCTRQDARADHPEAVTCPHCGQRTLWYAVAACIACSRLGCQYCLVNQANQRTGKIVRWHVRCGYSC
;
A
#
# COMPACT_ATOMS: atom_id res chain seq x y z
N MET A 1 -20.39 -11.76 -19.60
CA MET A 1 -21.54 -10.97 -19.14
C MET A 1 -21.09 -10.31 -17.85
N VAL A 2 -20.69 -9.03 -17.89
CA VAL A 2 -20.19 -8.34 -16.69
C VAL A 2 -21.41 -8.05 -15.82
N SER A 3 -21.53 -8.76 -14.70
CA SER A 3 -22.52 -8.43 -13.68
C SER A 3 -22.07 -7.13 -13.03
N SER A 4 -22.51 -5.98 -13.55
CA SER A 4 -22.25 -4.69 -12.90
C SER A 4 -23.15 -4.59 -11.67
N PHE A 5 -22.57 -4.80 -10.51
CA PHE A 5 -23.26 -4.49 -9.27
C PHE A 5 -23.45 -2.98 -9.18
N VAL A 6 -24.67 -2.57 -8.85
CA VAL A 6 -25.02 -1.16 -8.65
C VAL A 6 -25.49 -1.00 -7.22
N TRP A 7 -24.78 -0.17 -6.47
CA TRP A 7 -25.10 0.19 -5.09
C TRP A 7 -25.43 1.68 -4.99
N ARG A 8 -25.73 2.15 -3.78
CA ARG A 8 -25.99 3.56 -3.48
C ARG A 8 -25.25 4.01 -2.24
N LEU A 9 -24.82 5.27 -2.25
CA LEU A 9 -24.41 6.00 -1.05
C LEU A 9 -25.64 6.35 -0.18
N ALA A 10 -25.40 6.72 1.08
CA ALA A 10 -26.43 7.25 1.97
C ALA A 10 -27.08 8.52 1.42
N SER A 11 -26.32 9.33 0.69
CA SER A 11 -26.76 10.55 0.00
C SER A 11 -27.51 10.27 -1.32
N GLY A 12 -27.61 9.00 -1.74
CA GLY A 12 -28.46 8.55 -2.85
C GLY A 12 -27.76 8.34 -4.19
N GLU A 13 -26.52 8.81 -4.36
CA GLU A 13 -25.75 8.65 -5.60
C GLU A 13 -25.44 7.18 -5.87
N LEU A 14 -25.38 6.83 -7.15
CA LEU A 14 -25.05 5.49 -7.61
C LEU A 14 -23.56 5.20 -7.41
N VAL A 15 -23.26 3.94 -7.10
CA VAL A 15 -21.90 3.41 -7.02
C VAL A 15 -21.82 2.17 -7.89
N ARG A 16 -20.85 2.11 -8.81
CA ARG A 16 -20.63 0.96 -9.69
C ARG A 16 -19.31 0.25 -9.45
N ASP A 17 -19.39 -1.06 -9.59
CA ASP A 17 -18.25 -1.94 -9.84
C ASP A 17 -17.99 -2.01 -11.35
N LEU A 18 -16.81 -1.58 -11.79
CA LEU A 18 -16.39 -1.57 -13.19
C LEU A 18 -15.18 -2.50 -13.40
N GLU A 19 -14.79 -2.76 -14.65
CA GLU A 19 -13.76 -3.75 -14.99
C GLU A 19 -12.40 -3.51 -14.31
N ASP A 20 -12.04 -2.26 -14.03
CA ASP A 20 -10.80 -1.86 -13.37
C ASP A 20 -11.00 -1.50 -11.88
N SER A 21 -12.14 -1.86 -11.28
CA SER A 21 -12.36 -1.77 -9.84
C SER A 21 -11.56 -2.85 -9.10
N HIS A 22 -10.85 -2.46 -8.03
CA HIS A 22 -10.02 -3.39 -7.26
C HIS A 22 -10.70 -3.83 -5.96
N LEU A 23 -11.57 -4.84 -6.05
CA LEU A 23 -12.23 -5.45 -4.90
C LEU A 23 -11.42 -6.63 -4.35
N HIS A 24 -11.07 -6.58 -3.06
CA HIS A 24 -10.50 -7.73 -2.38
C HIS A 24 -11.58 -8.78 -2.08
N ALA A 25 -11.17 -10.05 -1.96
CA ALA A 25 -12.07 -11.15 -1.68
C ALA A 25 -12.95 -10.90 -0.43
N GLY A 26 -14.23 -11.24 -0.52
CA GLY A 26 -15.20 -11.14 0.57
C GLY A 26 -15.78 -9.74 0.84
N VAL A 27 -15.23 -8.66 0.25
CA VAL A 27 -15.75 -7.30 0.53
C VAL A 27 -17.07 -6.99 -0.18
N ALA A 28 -17.35 -7.63 -1.32
CA ALA A 28 -18.49 -7.29 -2.18
C ALA A 28 -19.84 -7.42 -1.45
N GLU A 29 -19.99 -8.44 -0.60
CA GLU A 29 -21.20 -8.68 0.20
C GLU A 29 -21.41 -7.61 1.29
N LEU A 30 -20.35 -6.91 1.69
CA LEU A 30 -20.38 -5.85 2.71
C LEU A 30 -20.66 -4.47 2.11
N LEU A 31 -20.49 -4.31 0.79
CA LEU A 31 -20.63 -3.01 0.12
C LEU A 31 -22.02 -2.37 0.25
N PRO A 32 -23.16 -3.09 0.16
CA PRO A 32 -24.47 -2.47 0.37
C PRO A 32 -24.58 -1.77 1.73
N GLU A 33 -24.11 -2.43 2.79
CA GLU A 33 -24.15 -1.88 4.16
C GLU A 33 -23.10 -0.78 4.36
N ALA A 34 -21.87 -0.97 3.86
CA ALA A 34 -20.80 -0.01 4.02
C ALA A 34 -21.07 1.29 3.24
N LEU A 35 -21.48 1.19 1.96
CA LEU A 35 -21.80 2.35 1.11
C LEU A 35 -23.03 3.11 1.63
N GLY A 36 -24.02 2.40 2.16
CA GLY A 36 -25.20 3.01 2.80
C GLY A 36 -24.91 3.85 4.05
N ARG A 37 -23.66 3.88 4.54
CA ARG A 37 -23.21 4.73 5.65
C ARG A 37 -22.38 5.94 5.21
N ILE A 38 -22.14 6.08 3.91
CA ILE A 38 -21.30 7.13 3.34
C ILE A 38 -22.19 8.21 2.73
N SER A 39 -22.04 9.46 3.17
CA SER A 39 -22.56 10.63 2.45
C SER A 39 -21.48 11.19 1.53
N SER A 40 -21.83 11.58 0.31
CA SER A 40 -20.87 12.18 -0.61
C SER A 40 -20.40 13.55 -0.15
N ASP A 41 -21.30 14.34 0.46
CA ASP A 41 -21.11 15.76 0.79
C ASP A 41 -20.57 16.57 -0.40
N GLY A 42 -20.92 16.18 -1.63
CA GLY A 42 -20.46 16.82 -2.87
C GLY A 42 -18.99 16.54 -3.26
N ARG A 43 -18.32 15.59 -2.60
CA ARG A 43 -16.90 15.28 -2.84
C ARG A 43 -16.72 14.38 -4.06
N THR A 44 -15.93 14.81 -5.04
CA THR A 44 -15.63 13.99 -6.24
C THR A 44 -14.70 12.81 -5.98
N PHE A 45 -14.02 12.77 -4.83
CA PHE A 45 -13.21 11.64 -4.39
C PHE A 45 -13.49 11.34 -2.92
N ILE A 46 -13.77 10.07 -2.62
CA ILE A 46 -14.12 9.62 -1.28
C ILE A 46 -13.20 8.48 -0.90
N LEU A 47 -12.50 8.62 0.23
CA LEU A 47 -11.63 7.59 0.77
C LEU A 47 -11.91 7.44 2.27
N VAL A 48 -12.67 6.42 2.63
CA VAL A 48 -13.25 6.30 3.98
C VAL A 48 -13.07 4.90 4.56
N GLU A 49 -12.85 4.86 5.87
CA GLU A 49 -12.88 3.64 6.69
C GLU A 49 -14.25 3.60 7.36
N ILE A 50 -14.96 2.49 7.20
CA ILE A 50 -16.29 2.27 7.78
C ILE A 50 -16.17 1.21 8.86
N ASP A 51 -16.58 1.57 10.06
CA ASP A 51 -16.73 0.63 11.16
C ASP A 51 -18.06 -0.12 11.05
N MET A 52 -18.02 -1.44 10.85
CA MET A 52 -19.20 -2.28 10.65
C MET A 52 -19.90 -2.67 11.96
N GLY A 53 -19.32 -2.31 13.12
CA GLY A 53 -19.85 -2.63 14.45
C GLY A 53 -19.72 -4.09 14.87
N ARG A 54 -19.22 -4.96 13.99
CA ARG A 54 -18.98 -6.39 14.22
C ARG A 54 -17.79 -6.87 13.39
N VAL A 55 -17.20 -8.01 13.75
CA VAL A 55 -16.20 -8.68 12.90
C VAL A 55 -16.88 -9.07 11.59
N VAL A 56 -16.33 -8.63 10.46
CA VAL A 56 -16.84 -8.87 9.10
C VAL A 56 -15.88 -9.68 8.22
N GLY A 57 -14.72 -10.04 8.78
CA GLY A 57 -13.72 -10.87 8.12
C GLY A 57 -12.38 -10.74 8.80
N VAL A 58 -11.31 -10.87 8.03
CA VAL A 58 -9.94 -10.74 8.51
C VAL A 58 -9.19 -9.68 7.72
N THR A 59 -8.14 -9.12 8.30
CA THR A 59 -7.20 -8.23 7.63
C THR A 59 -5.81 -8.84 7.58
N ASN A 60 -5.12 -8.60 6.47
CA ASN A 60 -3.75 -9.04 6.24
C ASN A 60 -2.73 -7.93 6.55
N GLY A 61 -3.18 -6.78 7.06
CA GLY A 61 -2.29 -5.72 7.52
C GLY A 61 -2.32 -5.67 9.04
N VAL A 62 -1.17 -5.79 9.67
CA VAL A 62 -1.06 -5.92 11.14
C VAL A 62 -0.07 -4.93 11.72
N THR A 63 -0.36 -4.48 12.95
CA THR A 63 0.62 -3.79 13.77
C THR A 63 1.68 -4.79 14.23
N THR A 64 2.94 -4.48 13.92
CA THR A 64 4.09 -5.32 14.27
C THR A 64 4.47 -5.16 15.74
N ARG A 65 5.03 -6.22 16.32
CA ARG A 65 5.39 -6.34 17.74
C ARG A 65 6.81 -6.90 17.88
N PRO A 66 7.47 -6.73 19.03
CA PRO A 66 8.74 -7.40 19.30
C PRO A 66 8.63 -8.93 19.07
N GLY A 67 9.58 -9.50 18.34
CA GLY A 67 9.58 -10.91 17.96
C GLY A 67 8.96 -11.22 16.58
N ASP A 68 8.35 -10.23 15.92
CA ASP A 68 7.91 -10.40 14.54
C ASP A 68 9.11 -10.54 13.57
N SER A 69 9.00 -11.48 12.65
CA SER A 69 9.99 -11.76 11.60
C SER A 69 9.66 -10.91 10.37
N ILE A 70 10.36 -9.79 10.24
CA ILE A 70 10.12 -8.81 9.18
C ILE A 70 10.92 -9.17 7.92
N VAL A 71 10.27 -9.03 6.77
CA VAL A 71 10.91 -9.08 5.46
C VAL A 71 10.44 -7.93 4.60
N TYR A 72 11.21 -7.58 3.58
CA TYR A 72 10.89 -6.54 2.64
C TYR A 72 10.86 -7.12 1.22
N ALA A 73 9.85 -6.78 0.44
CA ALA A 73 9.73 -7.20 -0.96
C ALA A 73 8.96 -6.16 -1.77
N GLN A 74 9.19 -6.12 -3.08
CA GLN A 74 8.44 -5.23 -3.95
C GLN A 74 7.10 -5.86 -4.34
N ARG A 75 6.02 -5.11 -4.25
CA ARG A 75 4.71 -5.50 -4.81
C ARG A 75 4.61 -5.06 -6.28
N PRO A 76 3.95 -5.83 -7.16
CA PRO A 76 3.71 -5.41 -8.54
C PRO A 76 3.08 -4.02 -8.60
N GLY A 77 3.59 -3.17 -9.49
CA GLY A 77 3.09 -1.80 -9.67
C GLY A 77 3.45 -0.81 -8.56
N ARG A 78 4.23 -1.20 -7.54
CA ARG A 78 4.72 -0.31 -6.48
C ARG A 78 6.19 0.06 -6.68
N PRO A 79 6.60 1.32 -6.42
CA PRO A 79 7.93 1.82 -6.76
C PRO A 79 9.06 1.37 -5.82
N GLY A 80 8.75 0.79 -4.66
CA GLY A 80 9.75 0.40 -3.66
C GLY A 80 9.39 -0.88 -2.91
N LEU A 81 10.15 -1.17 -1.86
CA LEU A 81 9.89 -2.32 -1.01
C LEU A 81 8.75 -2.03 -0.02
N THR A 82 7.83 -2.97 0.07
CA THR A 82 6.81 -3.04 1.11
C THR A 82 7.34 -3.88 2.28
N ARG A 83 6.95 -3.50 3.49
CA ARG A 83 7.26 -4.24 4.72
C ARG A 83 6.24 -5.36 4.95
N PHE A 84 6.75 -6.56 5.16
CA PHE A 84 5.96 -7.76 5.44
C PHE A 84 6.37 -8.44 6.75
N VAL A 85 5.49 -9.30 7.27
CA VAL A 85 5.77 -10.17 8.42
C VAL A 85 5.46 -11.64 8.09
N LEU A 86 6.37 -12.54 8.48
CA LEU A 86 6.30 -13.98 8.16
C LEU A 86 5.55 -14.83 9.20
N ASN A 87 5.60 -14.45 10.47
CA ASN A 87 5.19 -15.28 11.61
C ASN A 87 3.92 -14.75 12.28
N ARG A 88 2.96 -14.29 11.47
CA ARG A 88 1.68 -13.75 11.92
C ARG A 88 0.55 -14.28 11.05
N GLU A 89 -0.65 -14.32 11.62
CA GLU A 89 -1.88 -14.79 10.98
C GLU A 89 -2.85 -13.61 10.75
N PRO A 90 -3.80 -13.73 9.80
CA PRO A 90 -4.84 -12.72 9.60
C PRO A 90 -5.60 -12.40 10.88
N GLU A 91 -5.79 -11.12 11.16
CA GLU A 91 -6.47 -10.66 12.38
C GLU A 91 -7.95 -10.39 12.12
N PRO A 92 -8.87 -10.77 13.02
CA PRO A 92 -10.29 -10.42 12.90
C PRO A 92 -10.48 -8.91 12.74
N CYS A 93 -11.25 -8.50 11.76
CA CYS A 93 -11.43 -7.11 11.39
C CYS A 93 -12.91 -6.73 11.34
N ARG A 94 -13.23 -5.55 11.87
CA ARG A 94 -14.57 -4.93 11.84
C ARG A 94 -14.68 -3.75 10.87
N TYR A 95 -13.61 -3.44 10.15
CA TYR A 95 -13.51 -2.27 9.29
C TYR A 95 -13.53 -2.64 7.82
N VAL A 96 -14.22 -1.85 7.02
CA VAL A 96 -14.18 -1.88 5.55
C VAL A 96 -13.60 -0.56 5.06
N ARG A 97 -12.59 -0.63 4.20
CA ARG A 97 -12.06 0.53 3.49
C ARG A 97 -12.69 0.61 2.12
N VAL A 98 -13.12 1.80 1.72
CA VAL A 98 -13.64 2.08 0.38
C VAL A 98 -12.98 3.34 -0.18
N ALA A 99 -12.55 3.28 -1.44
CA ALA A 99 -12.11 4.41 -2.24
C ALA A 99 -13.01 4.54 -3.48
N LEU A 100 -13.61 5.71 -3.67
CA LEU A 100 -14.50 6.03 -4.77
C LEU A 100 -14.01 7.27 -5.51
N THR A 101 -14.27 7.31 -6.81
CA THR A 101 -14.11 8.52 -7.63
C THR A 101 -15.38 8.78 -8.41
N TRP A 102 -15.73 10.05 -8.56
CA TRP A 102 -16.84 10.49 -9.39
C TRP A 102 -16.46 10.39 -10.86
N VAL A 103 -17.31 9.78 -11.67
CA VAL A 103 -17.17 9.62 -13.12
C VAL A 103 -18.56 9.71 -13.73
N ASP A 104 -18.75 10.63 -14.69
CA ASP A 104 -19.96 10.70 -15.53
C ASP A 104 -21.30 10.51 -14.77
N GLU A 105 -21.50 11.29 -13.71
CA GLU A 105 -22.72 11.36 -12.89
C GLU A 105 -22.90 10.25 -11.82
N GLU A 106 -21.92 9.39 -11.64
CA GLU A 106 -21.95 8.34 -10.62
C GLU A 106 -20.58 8.12 -9.97
N TYR A 107 -20.54 7.38 -8.85
CA TYR A 107 -19.29 6.92 -8.27
C TYR A 107 -18.86 5.61 -8.87
N LYS A 108 -17.57 5.50 -9.15
CA LYS A 108 -16.86 4.27 -9.46
C LYS A 108 -16.06 3.82 -8.25
N ILE A 109 -16.07 2.52 -7.95
CA ILE A 109 -15.16 1.95 -6.95
C ILE A 109 -13.75 1.89 -7.53
N LEU A 110 -12.80 2.54 -6.86
CA LEU A 110 -11.37 2.36 -7.13
C LEU A 110 -10.83 1.15 -6.39
N THR A 111 -11.12 1.04 -5.09
CA THR A 111 -10.78 -0.14 -4.31
C THR A 111 -11.70 -0.30 -3.11
N ALA A 112 -11.94 -1.54 -2.70
CA ALA A 112 -12.52 -1.84 -1.40
C ALA A 112 -11.90 -3.11 -0.81
N TYR A 113 -11.71 -3.11 0.50
CA TYR A 113 -11.16 -4.26 1.23
C TYR A 113 -11.56 -4.26 2.70
N ILE A 114 -11.45 -5.43 3.35
CA ILE A 114 -11.62 -5.60 4.79
C ILE A 114 -10.28 -5.25 5.47
N GLY A 115 -10.30 -4.19 6.27
CA GLY A 115 -9.07 -3.64 6.84
C GLY A 115 -9.21 -2.19 7.25
N ARG A 116 -8.22 -1.73 7.99
CA ARG A 116 -8.10 -0.33 8.39
C ARG A 116 -7.41 0.48 7.30
N ALA A 117 -7.56 1.80 7.35
CA ALA A 117 -6.79 2.73 6.55
C ALA A 117 -5.30 2.54 6.82
N SER A 118 -4.55 2.26 5.76
CA SER A 118 -3.09 2.35 5.75
C SER A 118 -2.64 3.71 5.22
N GLU A 119 -1.51 4.21 5.73
CA GLU A 119 -0.80 5.32 5.10
C GLU A 119 -0.23 4.89 3.74
N LEU A 120 0.07 5.87 2.87
CA LEU A 120 0.85 5.61 1.66
C LEU A 120 2.20 4.98 2.03
N GLU A 121 2.69 4.03 1.24
CA GLU A 121 4.02 3.43 1.44
C GLU A 121 5.12 4.50 1.29
N PRO A 122 6.26 4.42 2.02
CA PRO A 122 7.26 5.49 2.00
C PRO A 122 7.89 5.79 0.64
N ALA A 123 7.89 4.80 -0.25
CA ALA A 123 8.40 4.96 -1.61
C ALA A 123 7.39 5.64 -2.56
N ASP A 124 6.14 5.83 -2.15
CA ASP A 124 5.10 6.50 -2.92
C ASP A 124 5.45 8.00 -3.09
N SER A 125 5.32 8.54 -4.30
CA SER A 125 5.70 9.93 -4.58
C SER A 125 4.85 10.96 -3.85
N MET A 126 3.65 10.58 -3.40
CA MET A 126 2.73 11.44 -2.66
C MET A 126 2.85 11.25 -1.14
N ALA A 127 3.67 10.30 -0.67
CA ALA A 127 3.85 10.06 0.75
C ALA A 127 4.54 11.24 1.45
N LYS A 128 3.96 11.68 2.57
CA LYS A 128 4.67 12.52 3.54
C LYS A 128 5.48 11.61 4.43
N PHE A 129 6.81 11.80 4.42
CA PHE A 129 7.69 10.87 5.11
C PHE A 129 7.33 10.65 6.58
N SER A 130 7.08 11.72 7.35
CA SER A 130 6.81 11.60 8.78
C SER A 130 5.57 10.74 9.10
N THR A 131 4.48 10.86 8.34
CA THR A 131 3.26 10.07 8.57
C THR A 131 3.40 8.67 8.02
N SER A 132 3.91 8.55 6.79
CA SER A 132 4.12 7.27 6.12
C SER A 132 5.09 6.38 6.88
N TYR A 133 6.30 6.87 7.17
CA TYR A 133 7.28 6.12 7.94
C TYR A 133 6.79 5.83 9.37
N GLY A 134 6.20 6.82 10.03
CA GLY A 134 5.65 6.66 11.38
C GLY A 134 4.64 5.53 11.48
N PHE A 135 3.82 5.33 10.45
CA PHE A 135 2.88 4.21 10.35
C PHE A 135 3.59 2.90 9.98
N TRP A 136 4.32 2.87 8.87
CA TRP A 136 4.86 1.64 8.31
C TRP A 136 6.03 1.04 9.10
N LYS A 137 6.72 1.79 9.95
CA LYS A 137 7.73 1.23 10.87
C LYS A 137 7.10 0.27 11.89
N ASP A 138 5.82 0.46 12.21
CA ASP A 138 5.06 -0.35 13.18
C ASP A 138 3.94 -1.17 12.51
N PHE A 139 3.84 -1.14 11.18
CA PHE A 139 2.82 -1.87 10.41
C PHE A 139 3.45 -2.71 9.31
N ALA A 140 2.89 -3.88 9.04
CA ALA A 140 3.35 -4.77 7.98
C ALA A 140 2.19 -5.53 7.35
N LEU A 141 2.35 -5.92 6.09
CA LEU A 141 1.44 -6.86 5.44
C LEU A 141 1.87 -8.30 5.75
N LEU A 142 0.92 -9.22 5.87
CA LEU A 142 1.22 -10.64 6.04
C LEU A 142 1.86 -11.20 4.77
N TRP A 143 2.95 -11.94 4.94
CA TRP A 143 3.60 -12.60 3.82
C TRP A 143 2.69 -13.65 3.18
N GLY A 144 2.72 -13.74 1.85
CA GLY A 144 1.92 -14.70 1.08
C GLY A 144 0.47 -14.28 0.79
N PHE A 145 0.01 -13.16 1.35
CA PHE A 145 -1.33 -12.62 1.09
C PHE A 145 -1.37 -11.54 0.00
N GLU A 146 -0.20 -11.06 -0.42
CA GLU A 146 -0.04 -10.07 -1.49
C GLU A 146 0.98 -10.60 -2.50
N PRO A 147 0.78 -10.33 -3.80
CA PRO A 147 1.76 -10.71 -4.80
C PRO A 147 3.06 -9.93 -4.58
N VAL A 148 4.18 -10.62 -4.76
CA VAL A 148 5.52 -10.04 -4.67
C VAL A 148 6.28 -10.29 -5.96
N VAL A 149 7.10 -9.32 -6.37
CA VAL A 149 8.03 -9.47 -7.49
C VAL A 149 9.11 -10.48 -7.08
N SER A 150 9.31 -11.51 -7.91
CA SER A 150 10.31 -12.55 -7.66
C SER A 150 11.70 -11.96 -7.40
N CYS A 151 12.47 -12.59 -6.49
CA CYS A 151 13.84 -12.21 -6.16
C CYS A 151 14.02 -10.82 -5.49
N THR A 152 12.92 -10.16 -5.08
CA THR A 152 13.01 -8.88 -4.34
C THR A 152 12.97 -9.03 -2.82
N ARG A 153 12.72 -10.25 -2.31
CA ARG A 153 12.66 -10.54 -0.88
C ARG A 153 14.01 -10.29 -0.21
N GLN A 154 13.99 -9.59 0.90
CA GLN A 154 15.12 -9.38 1.78
C GLN A 154 14.68 -9.51 3.24
N ASP A 155 15.42 -10.28 4.03
CA ASP A 155 15.12 -10.41 5.45
C ASP A 155 15.62 -9.19 6.23
N ALA A 156 14.82 -8.72 7.20
CA ALA A 156 15.24 -7.67 8.11
C ALA A 156 16.42 -8.17 8.95
N ARG A 157 17.41 -7.30 9.16
CA ARG A 157 18.61 -7.68 9.93
C ARG A 157 18.37 -7.49 11.43
N ALA A 158 19.01 -8.32 12.24
CA ALA A 158 18.92 -8.21 13.70
C ALA A 158 19.55 -6.93 14.26
N ASP A 159 20.65 -6.46 13.66
CA ASP A 159 21.41 -5.27 14.08
C ASP A 159 20.75 -3.97 13.59
N HIS A 160 20.18 -4.00 12.39
CA HIS A 160 19.50 -2.87 11.78
C HIS A 160 18.27 -3.36 11.00
N PRO A 161 17.11 -3.52 11.67
CA PRO A 161 15.91 -4.10 11.06
C PRO A 161 15.43 -3.37 9.83
N GLU A 162 15.74 -2.07 9.73
CA GLU A 162 15.35 -1.23 8.61
C GLU A 162 16.37 -1.20 7.46
N ALA A 163 17.56 -1.75 7.65
CA ALA A 163 18.59 -1.75 6.62
C ALA A 163 18.34 -2.88 5.61
N VAL A 164 18.34 -2.51 4.33
CA VAL A 164 18.19 -3.42 3.20
C VAL A 164 19.30 -3.19 2.18
N THR A 165 19.51 -4.16 1.30
CA THR A 165 20.46 -4.10 0.20
C THR A 165 19.72 -3.72 -1.08
N CYS A 166 20.23 -2.74 -1.82
CA CYS A 166 19.67 -2.44 -3.14
C CYS A 166 19.88 -3.67 -4.06
N PRO A 167 18.82 -4.26 -4.64
CA PRO A 167 18.95 -5.46 -5.47
C PRO A 167 19.72 -5.21 -6.78
N HIS A 168 19.92 -3.96 -7.19
CA HIS A 168 20.63 -3.61 -8.41
C HIS A 168 22.11 -3.25 -8.20
N CYS A 169 22.42 -2.48 -7.17
CA CYS A 169 23.78 -1.97 -6.95
C CYS A 169 24.49 -2.57 -5.73
N GLY A 170 23.81 -3.39 -4.93
CA GLY A 170 24.38 -4.02 -3.72
C GLY A 170 24.67 -3.06 -2.57
N GLN A 171 24.38 -1.76 -2.70
CA GLN A 171 24.61 -0.80 -1.63
C GLN A 171 23.57 -0.96 -0.50
N ARG A 172 24.03 -0.72 0.73
CA ARG A 172 23.18 -0.67 1.91
C ARG A 172 22.38 0.64 1.93
N THR A 173 21.08 0.52 2.14
CA THR A 173 20.16 1.65 2.31
C THR A 173 19.10 1.29 3.36
N LEU A 174 18.19 2.20 3.66
CA LEU A 174 17.03 1.92 4.50
C LEU A 174 15.87 1.52 3.59
N TRP A 175 14.99 0.62 4.04
CA TRP A 175 13.89 0.09 3.24
C TRP A 175 12.96 1.19 2.68
N TYR A 176 12.76 2.25 3.47
CA TYR A 176 11.99 3.42 3.09
C TYR A 176 12.78 4.38 2.18
N ALA A 177 14.10 4.24 2.16
CA ALA A 177 15.01 4.97 1.29
C ALA A 177 15.38 4.14 0.05
N VAL A 178 14.64 3.06 -0.26
CA VAL A 178 14.97 2.23 -1.41
C VAL A 178 14.70 3.00 -2.69
N ALA A 179 15.71 3.00 -3.54
CA ALA A 179 15.67 3.62 -4.84
C ALA A 179 14.48 3.07 -5.64
N ALA A 180 13.60 3.95 -6.06
CA ALA A 180 12.79 3.65 -7.21
C ALA A 180 13.77 3.64 -8.39
N CYS A 181 14.31 2.48 -8.77
CA CYS A 181 14.91 2.29 -10.08
C CYS A 181 13.77 2.36 -11.11
N ILE A 182 13.20 3.55 -11.30
CA ILE A 182 12.21 3.82 -12.32
C ILE A 182 12.96 3.79 -13.64
N ALA A 183 12.86 2.65 -14.33
CA ALA A 183 13.24 2.46 -15.72
C ALA A 183 14.68 2.88 -16.09
N CYS A 184 15.66 2.00 -15.81
CA CYS A 184 16.97 2.05 -16.48
C CYS A 184 17.09 0.96 -17.56
N SER A 185 16.01 0.69 -18.30
CA SER A 185 15.97 -0.35 -19.33
C SER A 185 16.41 0.12 -20.72
N ARG A 186 16.78 1.41 -20.92
CA ARG A 186 17.12 1.92 -22.26
C ARG A 186 18.40 2.75 -22.41
N LEU A 187 19.10 3.11 -21.34
CA LEU A 187 20.35 3.88 -21.41
C LEU A 187 21.27 3.37 -20.31
N GLY A 188 22.43 2.84 -20.68
CA GLY A 188 23.39 2.20 -19.78
C GLY A 188 23.47 2.80 -18.37
N CYS A 189 23.38 1.92 -17.37
CA CYS A 189 23.23 2.24 -15.95
C CYS A 189 24.33 3.18 -15.43
N GLN A 190 23.98 4.40 -15.03
CA GLN A 190 24.91 5.32 -14.33
C GLN A 190 24.42 5.78 -12.96
N TYR A 191 23.10 5.81 -12.68
CA TYR A 191 22.55 6.36 -11.43
C TYR A 191 21.28 5.62 -10.96
N CYS A 192 21.13 5.44 -9.65
CA CYS A 192 19.91 5.02 -8.96
C CYS A 192 19.20 6.24 -8.38
N LEU A 193 17.88 6.36 -8.57
CA LEU A 193 17.07 7.39 -7.94
C LEU A 193 16.70 6.95 -6.52
N VAL A 194 17.44 7.43 -5.53
CA VAL A 194 17.15 7.20 -4.12
C VAL A 194 16.20 8.29 -3.62
N ASN A 195 14.97 7.90 -3.27
CA ASN A 195 14.08 8.74 -2.49
C ASN A 195 14.53 8.66 -1.02
N GLN A 196 15.47 9.51 -0.59
CA GLN A 196 15.88 9.53 0.80
C GLN A 196 15.06 10.55 1.55
N ALA A 197 14.33 10.10 2.55
CA ALA A 197 13.75 11.00 3.52
C ALA A 197 14.83 11.76 4.28
N ASN A 198 14.83 13.08 4.14
CA ASN A 198 15.70 13.93 4.92
C ASN A 198 15.10 14.10 6.32
N GLN A 199 15.74 13.47 7.31
CA GLN A 199 15.30 13.46 8.70
C GLN A 199 15.20 14.86 9.33
N ARG A 200 15.90 15.88 8.80
CA ARG A 200 15.83 17.27 9.29
C ARG A 200 14.67 18.06 8.70
N THR A 201 14.28 17.77 7.46
CA THR A 201 13.27 18.56 6.74
C THR A 201 11.93 17.83 6.61
N GLY A 202 11.88 16.53 6.91
CA GLY A 202 10.69 15.69 6.74
C GLY A 202 10.28 15.49 5.27
N LYS A 203 11.10 15.93 4.32
CA LYS A 203 10.85 15.83 2.88
C LYS A 203 11.59 14.65 2.29
N ILE A 204 10.96 13.99 1.32
CA ILE A 204 11.64 13.05 0.44
C ILE A 204 12.54 13.87 -0.50
N VAL A 205 13.84 13.64 -0.43
CA VAL A 205 14.84 14.23 -1.32
C VAL A 205 15.24 13.16 -2.32
N ARG A 206 15.11 13.49 -3.62
CA ARG A 206 15.58 12.63 -4.71
C ARG A 206 17.07 12.82 -4.89
N TRP A 207 17.83 11.75 -4.65
CA TRP A 207 19.26 11.70 -4.93
C TRP A 207 19.51 10.80 -6.13
N HIS A 208 20.44 11.22 -6.98
CA HIS A 208 21.04 10.34 -7.98
C HIS A 208 22.28 9.71 -7.33
N VAL A 209 22.20 8.43 -7.01
CA VAL A 209 23.35 7.67 -6.48
C VAL A 209 24.03 6.96 -7.64
N ARG A 210 25.29 7.28 -7.91
CA ARG A 210 26.04 6.69 -9.02
C ARG A 210 26.21 5.18 -8.80
N CYS A 211 25.77 4.37 -9.76
CA CYS A 211 25.88 2.91 -9.66
C CYS A 211 27.30 2.48 -10.05
N GLY A 212 28.07 1.93 -9.10
CA GLY A 212 29.47 1.53 -9.29
C GLY A 212 29.67 0.10 -9.79
N TYR A 213 28.60 -0.64 -10.06
CA TYR A 213 28.65 -2.03 -10.48
C TYR A 213 27.92 -2.21 -11.81
N SER A 214 28.62 -2.80 -12.77
CA SER A 214 28.05 -3.40 -13.99
C SER A 214 27.31 -4.67 -13.61
N CYS A 215 26.08 -4.83 -14.10
CA CYS A 215 25.33 -6.09 -14.01
C CYS A 215 26.08 -7.23 -14.71
#